data_AF-A0A552DEY9-F1
#
_entry.id   AF-A0A552DEY9-F1
#
_cell.length_a   1.000
_cell.length_b   1.000
_cell.length_c   1.000
_cell.angle_alpha   90.00
_cell.angle_beta   90.00
_cell.angle_gamma   90.00
#
_symmetry.space_group_name_H-M   'P 1'
#
loop_
_entity.id
_entity.type
_entity.pdbx_description
1 polymer ?
#
loop_
_entity_poly.entity_id
_entity_poly.type
_entity_poly.pdbx_seq_one_letter_code
_entity_poly.pdbx_strand_id
1 'polypeptide(L)'
;MAKTLEDLIDDQYPHNSRQEPLPGKIQLPEGWTFHKLDIRVSKGAAGQIRLMYLVSATTYTIKLVWIYSHEQFVKRPADADLKAIIRDILDF
;
A
#
# COMPACT_ATOMS: atom_id res chain seq x y z
N MET A 1 -5.06 -14.00 10.05
CA MET A 1 -4.87 -13.20 8.81
C MET A 1 -5.88 -12.07 8.66
N ALA A 2 -6.96 -11.97 9.45
CA ALA A 2 -8.08 -11.09 9.12
C ALA A 2 -8.03 -9.68 9.76
N LYS A 3 -7.67 -9.56 11.05
CA LYS A 3 -7.86 -8.31 11.79
C LYS A 3 -7.19 -7.07 11.19
N THR A 4 -5.92 -7.17 10.78
CA THR A 4 -5.19 -6.00 10.25
C THR A 4 -5.77 -5.45 8.93
N LEU A 5 -6.35 -6.32 8.10
CA LEU A 5 -7.02 -5.88 6.88
C LEU A 5 -8.44 -5.38 7.18
N GLU A 6 -9.12 -6.00 8.14
CA GLU A 6 -10.40 -5.52 8.68
C GLU A 6 -10.27 -4.14 9.33
N ASP A 7 -9.15 -3.87 10.02
CA ASP A 7 -8.87 -2.58 10.64
C ASP A 7 -8.85 -1.44 9.59
N LEU A 8 -8.60 -1.73 8.29
CA LEU A 8 -8.70 -0.73 7.21
C LEU A 8 -10.13 -0.24 6.95
N ILE A 9 -11.15 -1.01 7.37
CA ILE A 9 -12.56 -0.62 7.26
C ILE A 9 -12.86 0.48 8.28
N ASP A 10 -12.31 0.36 9.49
CA ASP A 10 -12.56 1.27 10.60
C ASP A 10 -11.57 2.46 10.64
N ASP A 11 -10.32 2.24 10.22
CA ASP A 11 -9.23 3.22 10.19
C ASP A 11 -8.40 3.07 8.92
N GLN A 12 -8.36 4.12 8.09
CA GLN A 12 -7.57 4.12 6.84
C GLN A 12 -6.05 4.09 7.09
N TYR A 13 -5.60 4.36 8.32
CA TYR A 13 -4.21 4.43 8.74
C TYR A 13 -3.96 3.59 10.01
N PRO A 14 -4.20 2.27 9.97
CA PRO A 14 -4.03 1.42 11.15
C PRO A 14 -2.59 1.48 11.66
N HIS A 15 -2.37 1.08 12.92
CA HIS A 15 -1.10 1.26 13.64
C HIS A 15 0.19 0.78 12.92
N ASN A 16 0.08 -0.19 12.02
CA ASN A 16 1.17 -0.78 11.24
C ASN A 16 1.21 -0.27 9.79
N SER A 17 0.45 0.78 9.49
CA SER A 17 0.54 1.58 8.28
C SER A 17 1.52 2.73 8.46
N ARG A 18 2.17 3.09 7.36
CA ARG A 18 2.99 4.29 7.27
C ARG A 18 2.93 4.86 5.87
N GLN A 19 3.08 6.18 5.80
CA GLN A 19 3.20 6.88 4.52
C GLN A 19 4.48 6.44 3.79
N GLU A 20 4.34 6.15 2.50
CA GLU A 20 5.43 5.68 1.65
C GLU A 20 5.80 6.77 0.62
N PRO A 21 7.09 6.99 0.35
CA PRO A 21 7.52 7.92 -0.68
C PRO A 21 7.01 7.49 -2.06
N LEU A 22 6.45 8.43 -2.80
CA LEU A 22 5.91 8.19 -4.14
C LEU A 22 6.98 7.66 -5.10
N PRO A 23 6.64 6.68 -5.95
CA PRO A 23 7.57 6.13 -6.93
C PRO A 23 7.81 7.15 -8.05
N GLY A 24 9.07 7.40 -8.39
CA GLY A 24 9.46 8.17 -9.59
C GLY A 24 8.71 9.49 -9.83
N LYS A 25 8.90 10.50 -8.95
CA LYS A 25 8.41 11.89 -9.08
C LYS A 25 6.95 12.04 -9.57
N ILE A 26 6.09 11.04 -9.36
CA ILE A 26 4.67 11.20 -9.67
C ILE A 26 4.05 12.20 -8.72
N GLN A 27 3.07 12.94 -9.23
CA GLN A 27 2.17 13.72 -8.41
C GLN A 27 0.87 12.95 -8.34
N LEU A 28 0.36 12.75 -7.13
CA LEU A 28 -0.98 12.21 -6.94
C LEU A 28 -1.99 13.36 -7.09
N PRO A 29 -3.25 13.06 -7.46
CA PRO A 29 -4.33 14.03 -7.37
C PRO A 29 -4.47 14.55 -5.93
N GLU A 30 -5.06 15.73 -5.78
CA GLU A 30 -5.21 16.36 -4.48
C GLU A 30 -5.95 15.45 -3.48
N GLY A 31 -5.46 15.40 -2.25
CA GLY A 31 -6.06 14.59 -1.17
C GLY A 31 -5.73 13.10 -1.22
N TRP A 32 -5.00 12.62 -2.24
CA TRP A 32 -4.51 11.24 -2.29
C TRP A 32 -3.14 11.10 -1.65
N THR A 33 -2.97 10.02 -0.88
CA THR A 33 -1.71 9.66 -0.23
C THR A 33 -1.38 8.20 -0.46
N PHE A 34 -0.10 7.86 -0.42
CA PHE A 34 0.39 6.50 -0.66
C PHE A 34 0.98 5.91 0.62
N HIS A 35 0.57 4.70 0.96
CA HIS A 35 0.87 4.06 2.23
C HIS A 35 1.31 2.62 2.05
N LYS A 36 1.97 2.12 3.08
CA LYS A 36 2.38 0.73 3.19
C LYS A 36 1.98 0.17 4.54
N LEU A 37 1.30 -0.97 4.50
CA LEU A 37 0.84 -1.74 5.64
C LEU A 37 1.68 -3.02 5.76
N ASP A 38 2.37 -3.19 6.89
CA ASP A 38 3.16 -4.38 7.18
C ASP A 38 2.31 -5.41 7.95
N ILE A 39 1.97 -6.53 7.31
CA ILE A 39 1.09 -7.59 7.84
C ILE A 39 1.93 -8.82 8.18
N ARG A 40 1.93 -9.22 9.45
CA ARG A 40 2.61 -10.43 9.90
C ARG A 40 1.63 -11.58 10.05
N VAL A 41 1.73 -12.57 9.16
CA VAL A 41 0.80 -13.71 9.10
C VAL A 41 1.39 -14.99 9.67
N SER A 42 2.72 -15.11 9.69
CA SER A 42 3.45 -16.21 10.32
C SER A 42 4.88 -15.79 10.68
N LYS A 43 5.66 -16.72 11.25
CA LYS A 43 7.10 -16.51 11.47
C LYS A 43 7.88 -16.79 10.18
N GLY A 44 8.88 -15.95 9.86
CA GLY A 44 9.72 -16.09 8.66
C GLY A 44 9.47 -15.02 7.59
N ALA A 45 10.24 -15.05 6.50
CA ALA A 45 10.14 -14.08 5.40
C ALA A 45 8.82 -14.20 4.60
N ALA A 46 8.38 -15.44 4.35
CA ALA A 46 7.07 -15.73 3.74
C ALA A 46 5.89 -15.20 4.58
N GLY A 47 6.08 -15.10 5.89
CA GLY A 47 5.08 -14.60 6.84
C GLY A 47 5.01 -13.09 6.97
N GLN A 48 5.87 -12.34 6.27
CA GLN A 48 5.90 -10.88 6.27
C GLN A 48 5.33 -10.38 4.94
N ILE A 49 4.04 -10.07 4.95
CA ILE A 49 3.31 -9.52 3.81
C ILE A 49 3.30 -8.00 3.93
N ARG A 50 3.42 -7.31 2.80
CA ARG A 50 3.32 -5.87 2.68
C ARG A 50 2.24 -5.54 1.69
N LEU A 51 1.30 -4.70 2.11
CA LEU A 51 0.28 -4.14 1.25
C LEU A 51 0.60 -2.66 1.00
N MET A 52 0.75 -2.28 -0.25
CA MET A 52 0.83 -0.89 -0.67
C MET A 52 -0.55 -0.45 -1.14
N TYR A 53 -0.98 0.72 -0.70
CA TYR A 53 -2.33 1.21 -0.97
C TYR A 53 -2.38 2.73 -1.02
N LEU A 54 -3.39 3.23 -1.73
CA LEU A 54 -3.70 4.65 -1.87
C LEU A 54 -4.90 4.98 -0.99
N VAL A 55 -4.84 6.14 -0.34
CA VAL A 55 -5.92 6.64 0.51
C VAL A 55 -6.34 8.02 0.05
N SER A 56 -7.64 8.21 -0.12
CA SER A 56 -8.28 9.51 -0.25
C SER A 56 -9.11 9.77 1.00
N ALA A 57 -8.60 10.63 1.88
CA ALA A 57 -9.32 11.02 3.10
C ALA A 57 -10.58 11.85 2.81
N THR A 58 -10.64 12.50 1.64
CA THR A 58 -11.80 13.31 1.21
C THR A 58 -12.99 12.45 0.79
N THR A 59 -12.74 11.30 0.16
CA THR A 59 -13.77 10.40 -0.36
C THR A 59 -13.92 9.11 0.45
N TYR A 60 -13.15 8.96 1.52
CA TYR A 60 -13.02 7.74 2.31
C TYR A 60 -12.69 6.50 1.48
N THR A 61 -11.88 6.68 0.42
CA THR A 61 -11.57 5.60 -0.52
C THR A 61 -10.19 5.02 -0.26
N ILE A 62 -10.11 3.69 -0.20
CA ILE A 62 -8.86 2.93 -0.26
C ILE A 62 -8.78 2.23 -1.62
N LYS A 63 -7.67 2.44 -2.35
CA LYS A 63 -7.35 1.66 -3.56
C LYS A 63 -6.10 0.82 -3.33
N LEU A 64 -6.19 -0.48 -3.54
CA LEU A 64 -5.09 -1.41 -3.35
C LEU A 64 -4.12 -1.32 -4.53
N VAL A 65 -2.83 -1.12 -4.26
CA VAL A 65 -1.80 -0.97 -5.30
C VAL A 65 -1.03 -2.25 -5.51
N TRP A 66 -0.48 -2.84 -4.44
CA TRP A 66 0.35 -4.03 -4.56
C TRP A 66 0.39 -4.82 -3.26
N ILE A 67 0.33 -6.15 -3.35
CA ILE A 67 0.59 -7.05 -2.21
C ILE A 67 1.77 -7.95 -2.52
N TYR A 68 2.73 -8.03 -1.60
CA TYR A 68 3.91 -8.88 -1.77
C TYR A 68 4.47 -9.36 -0.43
N SER A 69 5.14 -10.51 -0.43
CA SER A 69 5.91 -10.99 0.71
C SER A 69 7.36 -10.53 0.65
N HIS A 70 8.07 -10.57 1.77
CA HIS A 70 9.52 -10.34 1.78
C HIS A 70 10.31 -11.36 0.95
N GLU A 71 9.77 -12.56 0.76
CA GLU A 71 10.36 -13.59 -0.09
C GLU A 71 10.27 -13.23 -1.59
N GLN A 72 9.12 -12.70 -2.02
CA GLN A 72 8.95 -12.23 -3.41
C GLN A 72 9.81 -11.01 -3.68
N PHE A 73 9.83 -10.06 -2.74
CA PHE A 73 10.67 -8.88 -2.85
C PHE A 73 11.30 -8.52 -1.50
N VAL A 74 12.63 -8.57 -1.45
CA VAL A 74 13.41 -8.12 -0.29
C VAL A 74 13.20 -6.62 -0.05
N LYS A 75 13.05 -5.86 -1.14
CA LYS A 75 12.77 -4.41 -1.17
C LYS A 75 11.37 -4.15 -1.72
N ARG A 76 10.95 -2.88 -1.84
CA ARG A 76 9.72 -2.54 -2.55
C ARG A 76 9.81 -2.92 -4.04
N PRO A 77 8.68 -3.21 -4.72
CA PRO A 77 8.63 -3.35 -6.17
C PRO A 77 9.24 -2.13 -6.88
N ALA A 78 9.67 -2.31 -8.13
CA ALA A 78 10.39 -1.26 -8.85
C ALA A 78 9.51 0.00 -9.04
N ASP A 79 10.14 1.17 -8.97
CA ASP A 79 9.44 2.45 -9.10
C ASP A 79 8.67 2.57 -10.42
N ALA A 80 9.21 2.01 -11.52
CA ALA A 80 8.55 2.04 -12.82
C ALA A 80 7.21 1.28 -12.80
N ASP A 81 7.19 0.09 -12.18
CA ASP A 81 5.99 -0.75 -12.08
C ASP A 81 4.95 -0.10 -11.17
N LEU A 82 5.38 0.36 -9.98
CA LEU A 82 4.49 1.04 -9.05
C LEU A 82 3.87 2.30 -9.67
N LYS A 83 4.66 3.06 -10.43
CA LYS A 83 4.18 4.24 -11.15
C LYS A 83 3.13 3.89 -12.20
N ALA A 84 3.34 2.81 -12.97
CA ALA A 84 2.38 2.36 -13.98
C ALA A 84 1.05 1.92 -13.33
N ILE A 85 1.12 1.13 -12.26
CA ILE A 85 -0.07 0.65 -11.55
C ILE A 85 -0.83 1.80 -10.86
N ILE A 86 -0.14 2.75 -10.23
CA ILE A 86 -0.81 3.89 -9.59
C ILE A 86 -1.57 4.75 -10.61
N ARG A 87 -0.99 4.95 -11.80
CA ARG A 87 -1.62 5.66 -12.91
C ARG A 87 -2.87 4.96 -13.42
N ASP A 88 -2.78 3.66 -13.62
CA ASP A 88 -3.91 2.82 -14.02
C ASP A 88 -5.04 2.86 -13.00
N ILE A 89 -4.72 2.71 -11.71
CA ILE A 89 -5.69 2.73 -10.60
C ILE A 89 -6.40 4.08 -10.45
N LEU A 90 -5.71 5.18 -10.75
CA LEU A 90 -6.25 6.54 -10.61
C LEU A 90 -6.70 7.14 -11.95
N ASP A 91 -6.65 6.36 -13.03
CA ASP A 91 -7.09 6.72 -14.38
C ASP A 91 -6.39 7.98 -14.95
N PHE A 92 -5.04 8.12 -14.84
CA PHE A 92 -4.30 9.27 -15.41
C PHE A 92 -2.87 8.99 -15.93
#